data_AF-A0AAT9TJV3-F1
#
_entry.id   AF-A0AAT9TJV3-F1
#
_cell.length_a   1.000
_cell.length_b   1.000
_cell.length_c   1.000
_cell.angle_alpha   90.00
_cell.angle_beta   90.00
_cell.angle_gamma   90.00
#
_symmetry.space_group_name_H-M   'P 1'
#
loop_
_entity.id
_entity.type
_entity.pdbx_description
1 polymer ?
#
loop_
_entity_poly.entity_id
_entity_poly.type
_entity_poly.pdbx_seq_one_letter_code
_entity_poly.pdbx_strand_id
1 'polypeptide(L)'
;MLPAEVLRSLLENADDPLHLERPADFDLQKSARRFAALTGAMEDRFGPACDSGLYQDASIYGEVEISEEITGTGRPLWVQMSNFGGFVTAGTGPWTEPGPTEGMTDQFVEWLDATCVAADCVFVPLDLLLEPYDGPSLLEEAYADEVLSALATDEDGDDGEQTLPVVWVDRYFNLV
;
A
#
# COMPACT_ATOMS: atom_id res chain seq x y z
N MET A 1 9.79 -2.18 -15.14
CA MET A 1 9.98 -1.92 -13.70
C MET A 1 11.26 -1.16 -13.45
N LEU A 2 11.20 -0.21 -12.52
CA LEU A 2 12.37 0.49 -12.02
C LEU A 2 13.22 -0.42 -11.10
N PRO A 3 14.55 -0.22 -11.02
CA PRO A 3 15.39 -0.93 -10.06
C PRO A 3 14.99 -0.62 -8.61
N ALA A 4 15.17 -1.60 -7.70
CA ALA A 4 14.80 -1.45 -6.29
C ALA A 4 15.46 -0.24 -5.60
N GLU A 5 16.72 0.06 -5.92
CA GLU A 5 17.42 1.25 -5.37
C GLU A 5 16.76 2.56 -5.82
N VAL A 6 16.30 2.62 -7.08
CA VAL A 6 15.58 3.79 -7.60
C VAL A 6 14.22 3.92 -6.91
N LEU A 7 13.52 2.81 -6.69
CA LEU A 7 12.24 2.80 -5.97
C LEU A 7 12.41 3.27 -4.53
N ARG A 8 13.41 2.77 -3.80
CA ARG A 8 13.74 3.24 -2.45
C ARG A 8 14.02 4.75 -2.42
N SER A 9 14.87 5.24 -3.33
CA SER A 9 15.10 6.68 -3.43
C SER A 9 13.83 7.47 -3.77
N LEU A 10 12.91 6.94 -4.59
CA LEU A 10 11.63 7.62 -4.85
C LEU A 10 10.75 7.65 -3.61
N LEU A 11 10.66 6.55 -2.87
CA LEU A 11 9.95 6.46 -1.60
C LEU A 11 10.54 7.48 -0.61
N GLU A 12 11.84 7.48 -0.36
CA GLU A 12 12.50 8.44 0.53
C GLU A 12 12.24 9.91 0.15
N ASN A 13 12.28 10.23 -1.15
CA ASN A 13 12.06 11.61 -1.62
C ASN A 13 10.59 12.06 -1.54
N ALA A 14 9.66 11.12 -1.54
CA ALA A 14 8.23 11.39 -1.41
C ALA A 14 7.76 11.41 0.05
N ASP A 15 8.64 11.05 0.99
CA ASP A 15 8.29 11.05 2.41
C ASP A 15 8.05 12.47 2.92
N ASP A 16 7.03 12.59 3.75
CA ASP A 16 6.74 13.79 4.53
C ASP A 16 6.47 13.37 5.98
N PRO A 17 7.51 13.22 6.81
CA PRO A 17 7.41 12.58 8.12
C PRO A 17 6.55 13.36 9.12
N LEU A 18 6.17 14.62 8.81
CA LEU A 18 5.25 15.41 9.63
C LEU A 18 3.77 15.12 9.30
N HIS A 19 3.50 14.39 8.22
CA HIS A 19 2.15 14.11 7.76
C HIS A 19 1.94 12.61 7.55
N LEU A 20 1.06 12.02 8.36
CA LEU A 20 0.77 10.59 8.33
C LEU A 20 -0.06 10.20 7.10
N GLU A 21 -1.23 10.81 6.90
CA GLU A 21 -2.20 10.41 5.88
C GLU A 21 -1.83 10.84 4.45
N ARG A 22 -1.25 12.03 4.29
CA ARG A 22 -0.92 12.61 2.98
C ARG A 22 0.10 13.73 3.12
N PRO A 23 0.97 13.95 2.14
CA PRO A 23 1.98 15.01 2.22
C PRO A 23 1.35 16.41 2.22
N ALA A 24 2.09 17.40 2.71
CA ALA A 24 1.62 18.79 2.80
C ALA A 24 1.19 19.38 1.44
N ASP A 25 1.83 18.95 0.36
CA ASP A 25 1.60 19.41 -1.01
C ASP A 25 0.67 18.49 -1.82
N PHE A 26 -0.09 17.61 -1.14
CA PHE A 26 -0.99 16.65 -1.77
C PHE A 26 -1.92 17.30 -2.82
N ASP A 27 -1.79 16.87 -4.07
CA ASP A 27 -2.63 17.30 -5.18
C ASP A 27 -3.79 16.31 -5.41
N LEU A 28 -4.94 16.62 -4.82
CA LEU A 28 -6.16 15.83 -4.96
C LEU A 28 -6.58 15.62 -6.42
N GLN A 29 -6.42 16.62 -7.28
CA GLN A 29 -6.86 16.52 -8.68
C GLN A 29 -5.93 15.62 -9.49
N LYS A 30 -4.62 15.67 -9.21
CA LYS A 30 -3.65 14.77 -9.81
C LYS A 30 -3.88 13.33 -9.38
N SER A 31 -4.07 13.09 -8.07
CA SER A 31 -4.36 11.76 -7.53
C SER A 31 -5.67 11.18 -8.08
N ALA A 32 -6.73 11.99 -8.17
CA ALA A 32 -8.00 11.54 -8.75
C ALA A 32 -7.86 11.10 -10.22
N ARG A 33 -7.07 11.82 -11.02
CA ARG A 33 -6.82 11.45 -12.43
C ARG A 33 -6.03 10.15 -12.55
N ARG A 34 -4.98 10.01 -11.74
CA ARG A 34 -4.16 8.80 -11.65
C ARG A 34 -5.01 7.58 -11.29
N PHE A 35 -5.81 7.70 -10.24
CA PHE A 35 -6.67 6.61 -9.79
C PHE A 35 -7.73 6.25 -10.83
N ALA A 36 -8.40 7.24 -11.43
CA ALA A 36 -9.37 6.98 -12.50
C ALA A 36 -8.75 6.26 -13.71
N ALA A 37 -7.50 6.61 -14.08
CA ALA A 37 -6.78 5.91 -15.14
C ALA A 37 -6.42 4.46 -14.76
N LEU A 38 -5.99 4.25 -13.50
CA LEU A 38 -5.72 2.93 -12.95
C LEU A 38 -6.99 2.07 -12.94
N THR A 39 -8.09 2.54 -12.35
CA THR A 39 -9.38 1.84 -12.30
C THR A 39 -9.88 1.51 -13.70
N GLY A 40 -9.82 2.46 -14.65
CA GLY A 40 -10.22 2.19 -16.04
C GLY A 40 -9.40 1.08 -16.70
N ALA A 41 -8.08 1.04 -16.46
CA ALA A 41 -7.23 -0.05 -16.98
C ALA A 41 -7.54 -1.40 -16.32
N MET A 42 -7.89 -1.41 -15.03
CA MET A 42 -8.33 -2.62 -14.32
C MET A 42 -9.66 -3.13 -14.87
N GLU A 43 -10.63 -2.25 -15.07
CA GLU A 43 -11.94 -2.57 -15.67
C GLU A 43 -11.80 -3.09 -17.11
N ASP A 44 -10.92 -2.50 -17.91
CA ASP A 44 -10.64 -2.97 -19.28
C ASP A 44 -10.04 -4.40 -19.28
N ARG A 45 -9.26 -4.76 -18.25
CA ARG A 45 -8.60 -6.06 -18.14
C ARG A 45 -9.50 -7.14 -17.55
N PHE A 46 -10.18 -6.84 -16.45
CA PHE A 46 -10.92 -7.80 -15.63
C PHE A 46 -12.44 -7.68 -15.78
N GLY A 47 -12.91 -6.65 -16.48
CA GLY A 47 -14.32 -6.37 -16.69
C GLY A 47 -14.94 -5.49 -15.60
N PRO A 48 -16.26 -5.22 -15.70
CA PRO A 48 -16.97 -4.27 -14.84
C PRO A 48 -17.20 -4.77 -13.40
N ALA A 49 -16.62 -5.91 -13.03
CA ALA A 49 -16.75 -6.52 -11.71
C ALA A 49 -15.57 -6.18 -10.79
N CYS A 50 -14.66 -5.29 -11.22
CA CYS A 50 -13.74 -4.61 -10.32
C CYS A 50 -14.53 -3.76 -9.32
N ASP A 51 -14.29 -3.96 -8.03
CA ASP A 51 -14.76 -3.04 -7.00
C ASP A 51 -13.68 -2.00 -6.74
N SER A 52 -14.04 -0.73 -6.61
CA SER A 52 -13.05 0.32 -6.33
C SER A 52 -13.57 1.30 -5.31
N GLY A 53 -12.71 1.66 -4.36
CA GLY A 53 -13.02 2.51 -3.23
C GLY A 53 -11.95 3.56 -2.99
N LEU A 54 -12.36 4.65 -2.36
CA LEU A 54 -11.44 5.65 -1.81
C LEU A 54 -11.43 5.52 -0.29
N TYR A 55 -10.26 5.70 0.31
CA TYR A 55 -10.14 5.75 1.75
C TYR A 55 -10.13 7.20 2.25
N GLN A 56 -10.64 7.37 3.46
CA GLN A 56 -10.52 8.59 4.24
C GLN A 56 -9.58 8.31 5.40
N ASP A 57 -8.89 9.35 5.88
CA ASP A 57 -8.02 9.26 7.05
C ASP A 57 -7.01 8.10 6.92
N ALA A 58 -6.41 7.93 5.74
CA ALA A 58 -5.52 6.82 5.38
C ALA A 58 -4.31 7.33 4.58
N SER A 59 -3.18 6.62 4.64
CA SER A 59 -2.08 6.80 3.68
C SER A 59 -2.42 6.26 2.29
N ILE A 60 -3.41 5.37 2.21
CA ILE A 60 -4.00 4.89 0.96
C ILE A 60 -4.95 5.95 0.39
N TYR A 61 -4.80 6.28 -0.89
CA TYR A 61 -5.79 7.08 -1.61
C TYR A 61 -7.02 6.25 -1.98
N GLY A 62 -6.80 5.08 -2.58
CA GLY A 62 -7.86 4.17 -3.00
C GLY A 62 -7.35 2.79 -3.35
N GLU A 63 -8.28 1.86 -3.47
CA GLU A 63 -8.04 0.45 -3.80
C GLU A 63 -8.99 -0.01 -4.90
N VAL A 64 -8.49 -0.93 -5.73
CA VAL A 64 -9.29 -1.72 -6.66
C VAL A 64 -9.15 -3.19 -6.26
N GLU A 65 -10.27 -3.84 -5.94
CA GLU A 65 -10.34 -5.26 -5.60
C GLU A 65 -10.96 -6.04 -6.77
N ILE A 66 -10.41 -7.23 -7.03
CA ILE A 66 -10.90 -8.19 -8.03
C ILE A 66 -11.15 -9.51 -7.32
N SER A 67 -12.37 -10.04 -7.44
CA SER A 67 -12.72 -11.32 -6.83
C SER A 67 -11.94 -12.49 -7.42
N GLU A 68 -11.72 -13.53 -6.61
CA GLU A 68 -10.96 -14.73 -7.01
C GLU A 68 -11.55 -15.45 -8.24
N GLU A 69 -12.86 -15.34 -8.45
CA GLU A 69 -13.57 -15.95 -9.58
C GLU A 69 -13.13 -15.36 -10.93
N ILE A 70 -12.64 -14.11 -10.92
CA ILE A 70 -12.23 -13.35 -12.10
C ILE A 70 -10.72 -13.46 -12.31
N THR A 71 -9.94 -13.42 -11.21
CA THR A 71 -8.47 -13.47 -11.29
C THR A 71 -7.96 -14.83 -11.78
N GLY A 72 -8.70 -15.91 -11.49
CA GLY A 72 -8.27 -17.28 -11.78
C GLY A 72 -7.07 -17.74 -10.95
N THR A 73 -6.65 -16.96 -9.95
CA THR A 73 -5.54 -17.27 -9.03
C THR A 73 -6.00 -18.04 -7.79
N GLY A 74 -7.32 -18.20 -7.59
CA GLY A 74 -7.90 -18.79 -6.38
C GLY A 74 -7.74 -17.90 -5.14
N ARG A 75 -7.42 -16.62 -5.34
CA ARG A 75 -7.34 -15.58 -4.31
C ARG A 75 -7.85 -14.25 -4.90
N PRO A 76 -8.50 -13.39 -4.11
CA PRO A 76 -8.81 -12.05 -4.56
C PRO A 76 -7.50 -11.29 -4.83
N LEU A 77 -7.51 -10.39 -5.80
CA LEU A 77 -6.39 -9.50 -6.11
C LEU A 77 -6.80 -8.11 -5.65
N TRP A 78 -5.87 -7.36 -5.09
CA TRP A 78 -6.08 -5.95 -4.77
C TRP A 78 -4.93 -5.13 -5.32
N VAL A 79 -5.24 -3.90 -5.73
CA VAL A 79 -4.30 -2.89 -6.19
C VAL A 79 -4.59 -1.60 -5.44
N GLN A 80 -3.60 -1.11 -4.70
CA GLN A 80 -3.73 0.09 -3.88
C GLN A 80 -2.89 1.22 -4.46
N MET A 81 -3.39 2.45 -4.38
CA MET A 81 -2.62 3.65 -4.69
C MET A 81 -2.45 4.49 -3.42
N SER A 82 -1.22 4.92 -3.15
CA SER A 82 -0.87 5.76 -2.01
C SER A 82 -1.20 7.24 -2.25
N ASN A 83 -1.48 7.98 -1.17
CA ASN A 83 -1.50 9.44 -1.17
C ASN A 83 -0.11 10.06 -1.42
N PHE A 84 0.96 9.30 -1.20
CA PHE A 84 2.34 9.72 -1.41
C PHE A 84 2.84 9.28 -2.78
N GLY A 85 3.54 10.18 -3.48
CA GLY A 85 4.29 9.89 -4.70
C GLY A 85 3.47 9.41 -5.93
N GLY A 86 2.20 9.06 -5.78
CA GLY A 86 1.47 8.26 -6.77
C GLY A 86 2.00 6.82 -6.83
N PHE A 87 2.44 6.28 -5.69
CA PHE A 87 2.87 4.88 -5.61
C PHE A 87 1.69 3.94 -5.71
N VAL A 88 1.88 2.84 -6.43
CA VAL A 88 0.90 1.78 -6.58
C VAL A 88 1.56 0.46 -6.18
N THR A 89 0.84 -0.34 -5.41
CA THR A 89 1.24 -1.71 -5.07
C THR A 89 0.07 -2.66 -5.27
N ALA A 90 0.35 -3.96 -5.26
CA ALA A 90 -0.64 -4.99 -5.42
C ALA A 90 -0.29 -6.22 -4.59
N GLY A 91 -1.32 -6.95 -4.20
CA GLY A 91 -1.20 -8.22 -3.49
C GLY A 91 -2.42 -9.09 -3.73
N THR A 92 -2.36 -10.32 -3.25
CA THR A 92 -3.40 -11.32 -3.42
C THR A 92 -3.81 -11.91 -2.08
N GLY A 93 -5.11 -11.99 -1.83
CA GLY A 93 -5.66 -12.51 -0.58
C GLY A 93 -5.37 -11.64 0.64
N PRO A 94 -5.65 -12.18 1.84
CA PRO A 94 -5.49 -11.45 3.10
C PRO A 94 -4.02 -11.27 3.49
N TRP A 95 -3.78 -10.39 4.46
CA TRP A 95 -2.49 -10.17 5.15
C TRP A 95 -2.09 -11.33 6.10
N THR A 96 -2.70 -12.50 5.96
CA THR A 96 -2.45 -13.70 6.78
C THR A 96 -1.92 -14.83 5.91
N GLU A 97 -1.12 -15.73 6.49
CA GLU A 97 -0.53 -16.86 5.77
C GLU A 97 -1.56 -17.69 4.97
N PRO A 98 -1.31 -17.99 3.68
CA PRO A 98 -0.16 -17.53 2.88
C PRO A 98 -0.22 -16.02 2.61
N GLY A 99 0.89 -15.29 2.81
CA GLY A 99 0.91 -13.83 2.76
C GLY A 99 0.44 -13.19 1.43
N PRO A 100 0.31 -11.86 1.38
CA PRO A 100 -0.26 -11.14 0.23
C PRO A 100 0.64 -11.13 -1.01
N THR A 101 1.90 -11.52 -0.90
CA THR A 101 2.83 -11.66 -2.03
C THR A 101 2.63 -12.99 -2.78
N GLU A 102 1.96 -13.97 -2.16
CA GLU A 102 1.77 -15.32 -2.70
C GLU A 102 0.67 -15.39 -3.77
N GLY A 103 1.00 -15.92 -4.94
CA GLY A 103 0.05 -16.07 -6.05
C GLY A 103 0.06 -14.91 -7.05
N MET A 104 0.91 -13.90 -6.83
CA MET A 104 1.17 -12.85 -7.80
C MET A 104 1.96 -13.41 -9.00
N THR A 105 1.56 -13.04 -10.23
CA THR A 105 2.23 -13.51 -11.45
C THR A 105 3.10 -12.42 -12.07
N ASP A 106 4.27 -12.79 -12.61
CA ASP A 106 5.15 -11.85 -13.32
C ASP A 106 4.43 -11.11 -14.46
N GLN A 107 3.55 -11.81 -15.18
CA GLN A 107 2.76 -11.20 -16.25
C GLN A 107 1.85 -10.09 -15.74
N PHE A 108 1.23 -10.28 -14.57
CA PHE A 108 0.40 -9.24 -13.98
C PHE A 108 1.25 -8.06 -13.50
N VAL A 109 2.39 -8.34 -12.86
CA VAL A 109 3.33 -7.31 -12.38
C VAL A 109 3.86 -6.45 -13.53
N GLU A 110 4.31 -7.07 -14.62
CA GLU A 110 4.77 -6.35 -15.83
C GLU A 110 3.66 -5.49 -16.45
N TRP A 111 2.43 -6.03 -16.48
CA TRP A 111 1.27 -5.28 -16.97
C TRP A 111 0.94 -4.09 -16.06
N LEU A 112 0.93 -4.29 -14.74
CA LEU A 112 0.62 -3.25 -13.78
C LEU A 112 1.68 -2.14 -13.78
N ASP A 113 2.97 -2.48 -13.91
CA ASP A 113 4.05 -1.51 -14.08
C ASP A 113 3.84 -0.62 -15.32
N ALA A 114 3.50 -1.23 -16.47
CA ALA A 114 3.20 -0.48 -17.69
C ALA A 114 1.95 0.41 -17.54
N THR A 115 0.91 -0.10 -16.87
CA THR A 115 -0.31 0.67 -16.54
C THR A 115 0.01 1.85 -15.64
N CYS A 116 0.86 1.66 -14.62
CA CYS A 116 1.28 2.73 -13.73
C CYS A 116 2.02 3.83 -14.50
N VAL A 117 2.96 3.47 -15.37
CA VAL A 117 3.66 4.45 -16.22
C VAL A 117 2.69 5.24 -17.10
N ALA A 118 1.69 4.58 -17.70
CA ALA A 118 0.67 5.24 -18.51
C ALA A 118 -0.25 6.17 -17.70
N ALA A 119 -0.50 5.83 -16.43
CA ALA A 119 -1.32 6.59 -15.49
C ALA A 119 -0.56 7.73 -14.77
N ASP A 120 0.73 7.93 -15.02
CA ASP A 120 1.61 8.84 -14.24
C ASP A 120 1.78 8.40 -12.77
N CYS A 121 1.78 7.09 -12.53
CA CYS A 121 2.04 6.43 -11.25
C CYS A 121 3.37 5.66 -11.28
N VAL A 122 3.81 5.20 -10.11
CA VAL A 122 5.00 4.34 -9.96
C VAL A 122 4.59 3.04 -9.28
N PHE A 123 4.78 1.91 -9.96
CA PHE A 123 4.59 0.61 -9.34
C PHE A 123 5.75 0.30 -8.38
N VAL A 124 5.40 -0.13 -7.17
CA VAL A 124 6.34 -0.55 -6.14
C VAL A 124 5.97 -1.98 -5.72
N PRO A 125 6.84 -2.97 -5.90
CA PRO A 125 6.57 -4.35 -5.48
C PRO A 125 6.32 -4.44 -3.97
N LEU A 126 5.34 -5.27 -3.59
CA LEU A 126 5.01 -5.47 -2.18
C LEU A 126 6.19 -6.02 -1.37
N ASP A 127 6.99 -6.93 -1.94
CA ASP A 127 8.20 -7.44 -1.27
C ASP A 127 9.18 -6.34 -0.86
N LEU A 128 9.29 -5.26 -1.66
CA LEU A 128 10.11 -4.11 -1.31
C LEU A 128 9.45 -3.30 -0.19
N LEU A 129 8.13 -3.15 -0.24
CA LEU A 129 7.39 -2.41 0.79
C LEU A 129 7.36 -3.13 2.14
N LEU A 130 7.62 -4.44 2.17
CA LEU A 130 7.77 -5.23 3.40
C LEU A 130 9.19 -5.15 4.00
N GLU A 131 10.12 -4.44 3.35
CA GLU A 131 11.41 -4.15 3.96
C GLU A 131 11.28 -3.10 5.08
N PRO A 132 12.20 -3.08 6.06
CA PRO A 132 12.20 -2.08 7.12
C PRO A 132 12.23 -0.65 6.58
N TYR A 133 11.42 0.21 7.18
CA TYR A 133 11.44 1.64 6.98
C TYR A 133 12.53 2.28 7.85
N ASP A 134 13.42 3.06 7.24
CA ASP A 134 14.56 3.70 7.91
C ASP A 134 14.41 5.23 8.05
N GLY A 135 13.25 5.78 7.65
CA GLY A 135 12.94 7.20 7.80
C GLY A 135 12.44 7.59 9.20
N PRO A 136 12.28 8.89 9.48
CA PRO A 136 11.72 9.35 10.74
C PRO A 136 10.29 8.84 10.87
N SER A 137 9.99 8.10 11.93
CA SER A 137 8.67 7.51 12.11
C SER A 137 7.95 8.17 13.30
N LEU A 138 6.86 8.88 13.00
CA LEU A 138 5.82 9.16 14.00
C LEU A 138 4.96 7.91 14.25
N LEU A 139 5.07 6.90 13.40
CA LEU A 139 4.39 5.62 13.52
C LEU A 139 4.88 4.84 14.74
N GLU A 140 6.18 4.82 15.04
CA GLU A 140 6.68 4.22 16.29
C GLU A 140 6.11 4.92 17.54
N GLU A 141 5.93 6.24 17.50
CA GLU A 141 5.28 6.99 18.59
C GLU A 141 3.78 6.63 18.69
N ALA A 142 3.08 6.48 17.56
CA ALA A 142 1.67 6.08 17.52
C ALA A 142 1.44 4.63 17.98
N TYR A 143 2.26 3.68 17.50
CA TYR A 143 2.24 2.29 17.95
C TYR A 143 2.61 2.18 19.43
N ALA A 144 3.57 2.97 19.91
CA ALA A 144 3.91 3.00 21.33
C ALA A 144 2.74 3.50 22.18
N ASP A 145 1.96 4.49 21.71
CA ASP A 145 0.79 5.00 22.42
C ASP A 145 -0.39 4.01 22.37
N GLU A 146 -0.58 3.31 21.25
CA GLU A 146 -1.57 2.23 21.12
C GLU A 146 -1.25 1.06 22.06
N VAL A 147 0.00 0.61 22.10
CA VAL A 147 0.49 -0.43 23.03
C VAL A 147 0.36 0.06 24.48
N LEU A 148 0.74 1.31 24.80
CA LEU A 148 0.56 1.86 26.16
C LEU A 148 -0.91 1.87 26.57
N SER A 149 -1.81 2.20 25.64
CA SER A 149 -3.26 2.22 25.89
C SER A 149 -3.82 0.81 26.10
N ALA A 150 -3.34 -0.19 25.35
CA ALA A 150 -3.73 -1.59 25.53
C ALA A 150 -3.20 -2.18 26.85
N LEU A 151 -1.95 -1.88 27.21
CA LEU A 151 -1.35 -2.28 28.50
C LEU A 151 -2.00 -1.56 29.70
N ALA A 152 -2.56 -0.37 29.51
CA ALA A 152 -3.34 0.30 30.53
C ALA A 152 -4.70 -0.37 30.80
N THR A 153 -5.14 -1.29 29.92
CA THR A 153 -6.36 -2.09 30.10
C THR A 153 -6.13 -3.51 30.62
N ASP A 154 -4.90 -4.01 30.60
CA ASP A 154 -4.54 -5.35 31.09
C ASP A 154 -3.47 -5.27 32.20
N GLU A 155 -3.92 -5.19 33.47
CA GLU A 155 -3.09 -5.55 34.62
C GLU A 155 -2.94 -7.08 34.67
N ASP A 156 -2.07 -7.66 33.83
CA ASP A 156 -1.32 -8.92 34.05
C ASP A 156 -0.93 -9.57 32.70
N GLY A 157 0.35 -9.50 32.32
CA GLY A 157 0.88 -10.27 31.19
C GLY A 157 2.14 -9.70 30.56
N ASP A 158 3.28 -9.89 31.22
CA ASP A 158 4.61 -9.77 30.60
C ASP A 158 4.77 -10.87 29.54
N ASP A 159 4.40 -10.57 28.29
CA ASP A 159 5.01 -11.20 27.12
C ASP A 159 5.71 -10.07 26.38
N GLY A 160 7.03 -10.20 26.19
CA GLY A 160 7.83 -9.20 25.50
C GLY A 160 7.36 -9.04 24.06
N GLU A 161 6.41 -8.12 23.85
CA GLU A 161 5.98 -7.62 22.56
C GLU A 161 7.20 -7.02 21.88
N GLN A 162 7.84 -7.83 21.04
CA GLN A 162 8.80 -7.32 20.08
C GLN A 162 8.02 -6.41 19.14
N THR A 163 8.14 -5.09 19.34
CA THR A 163 7.70 -4.10 18.36
C THR A 163 8.35 -4.47 17.03
N LEU A 164 7.56 -5.03 16.12
CA LEU A 164 8.04 -5.34 14.78
C LEU A 164 8.50 -4.02 14.15
N PRO A 165 9.61 -4.02 13.40
CA PRO A 165 10.09 -2.80 12.76
C PRO A 165 9.00 -2.29 11.81
N VAL A 166 8.73 -0.99 11.86
CA VAL A 166 7.86 -0.33 10.88
C VAL A 166 8.43 -0.62 9.49
N VAL A 167 7.56 -1.04 8.57
CA VAL A 167 7.94 -1.30 7.18
C VAL A 167 7.37 -0.22 6.26
N TRP A 168 7.89 -0.12 5.04
CA TRP A 168 7.47 0.90 4.09
C TRP A 168 5.96 0.85 3.77
N VAL A 169 5.34 -0.34 3.83
CA VAL A 169 3.89 -0.48 3.62
C VAL A 169 3.08 0.21 4.73
N ASP A 170 3.53 0.19 5.98
CA ASP A 170 2.87 0.90 7.09
C ASP A 170 2.98 2.42 6.92
N ARG A 171 4.07 2.88 6.29
CA ARG A 171 4.24 4.31 6.03
C ARG A 171 3.32 4.82 4.92
N TYR A 172 3.26 4.07 3.82
CA TYR A 172 2.66 4.55 2.56
C TYR A 172 1.29 3.97 2.22
N PHE A 173 0.88 2.89 2.87
CA PHE A 173 -0.35 2.16 2.57
C PHE A 173 -1.10 1.73 3.83
N ASN A 174 -0.99 2.49 4.92
CA ASN A 174 -1.75 2.22 6.14
C ASN A 174 -3.16 2.83 6.11
N LEU A 175 -4.09 2.14 6.74
CA LEU A 175 -5.39 2.65 7.15
C LEU A 175 -5.17 3.22 8.57
N VAL A 176 -5.19 4.55 8.74
CA VAL A 176 -4.94 5.18 10.05
C VAL A 176 -6.10 4.90 11.00
#